data_AF-A0A136MSE9-F1
#
_entry.id   AF-A0A136MSE9-F1
#
_cell.length_a   1.000
_cell.length_b   1.000
_cell.length_c   1.000
_cell.angle_alpha   90.00
_cell.angle_beta   90.00
_cell.angle_gamma   90.00
#
_symmetry.space_group_name_H-M   'P 1'
#
loop_
_entity.id
_entity.type
_entity.pdbx_description
1 polymer ?
#
loop_
_entity_poly.entity_id
_entity_poly.type
_entity_poly.pdbx_seq_one_letter_code
_entity_poly.pdbx_strand_id
1 'polypeptide(L)'
;MNEQTFKIGSITYIILAILAVILYIERTAFLDISFHLFYILKDGNFAIQNNRFGAFMTQLFPLIGSKIGLPLDVIMKLYSVGFVLYYFSIFLIITKFLKVQKFGIVLLLFSTLIVADTFYWIQSELPQGIAFMILYFATIYSMDNNEKLKNWL
;
A
#
# COMPACT_ATOMS: atom_id res chain seq x y z
N MET A 1 11.37 -0.92 19.93
CA MET A 1 10.20 -0.18 19.44
C MET A 1 9.59 0.53 20.63
N ASN A 2 9.34 1.84 20.59
CA ASN A 2 8.43 2.42 21.58
C ASN A 2 7.03 1.88 21.26
N GLU A 3 6.47 1.10 22.19
CA GLU A 3 5.22 0.38 22.01
C GLU A 3 4.07 1.32 21.58
N GLN A 4 4.13 2.55 22.07
CA GLN A 4 3.17 3.62 21.75
C GLN A 4 3.17 3.97 20.26
N THR A 5 4.33 4.20 19.63
CA THR A 5 4.42 4.60 18.21
C THR A 5 3.83 3.54 17.28
N PHE A 6 4.08 2.28 17.58
CA PHE A 6 3.56 1.18 16.79
C PHE A 6 2.05 1.00 16.94
N LYS A 7 1.54 1.13 18.18
CA LYS A 7 0.09 1.11 18.44
C LYS A 7 -0.59 2.23 17.67
N ILE A 8 -0.08 3.45 17.77
CA ILE A 8 -0.61 4.61 17.04
C ILE A 8 -0.63 4.33 15.54
N GLY A 9 0.49 3.90 14.95
CA GLY A 9 0.53 3.63 13.51
C GLY A 9 -0.39 2.51 13.07
N SER A 10 -0.49 1.43 13.85
CA SER A 10 -1.43 0.34 13.55
C SER A 10 -2.88 0.83 13.60
N ILE A 11 -3.25 1.61 14.61
CA ILE A 11 -4.58 2.22 14.74
C ILE A 11 -4.86 3.14 13.56
N THR A 12 -3.90 4.00 13.17
CA THR A 12 -4.03 4.88 12.00
C THR A 12 -4.32 4.09 10.73
N TYR A 13 -3.56 3.03 10.45
CA TYR A 13 -3.80 2.20 9.26
C TYR A 13 -5.14 1.45 9.32
N ILE A 14 -5.60 1.03 10.50
CA ILE A 14 -6.93 0.45 10.69
C ILE A 14 -8.01 1.48 10.35
N ILE A 15 -7.89 2.72 10.84
CA ILE A 15 -8.82 3.80 10.52
C ILE A 15 -8.82 4.08 9.01
N LEU A 16 -7.65 4.16 8.38
CA LEU A 16 -7.54 4.34 6.92
C LEU A 16 -8.18 3.17 6.16
N ALA A 17 -8.04 1.93 6.64
CA ALA A 17 -8.66 0.77 6.02
C ALA A 17 -10.20 0.81 6.15
N ILE A 18 -10.73 1.21 7.31
CA ILE A 18 -12.17 1.42 7.50
C ILE A 18 -12.67 2.50 6.54
N LEU A 19 -11.99 3.64 6.45
CA LEU A 19 -12.33 4.70 5.51
C LEU A 19 -12.25 4.22 4.06
N ALA A 20 -11.27 3.39 3.71
CA ALA A 20 -11.16 2.82 2.37
C ALA A 20 -12.29 1.84 2.03
N VAL A 21 -12.87 1.16 3.02
CA VAL A 21 -14.08 0.33 2.85
C VAL A 21 -15.33 1.20 2.71
N ILE A 22 -15.47 2.26 3.51
CA ILE A 22 -16.64 3.14 3.46
C ILE A 22 -16.67 3.92 2.14
N LEU A 23 -15.53 4.48 1.74
CA LEU A 23 -15.37 5.36 0.58
C LEU A 23 -14.85 4.59 -0.66
N TYR A 24 -15.19 3.31 -0.77
CA TYR A 24 -14.61 2.45 -1.79
C TYR A 24 -15.06 2.87 -3.20
N ILE A 25 -16.28 3.37 -3.35
CA ILE A 25 -16.83 3.80 -4.65
C ILE A 25 -16.07 5.01 -5.16
N GLU A 26 -15.93 6.05 -4.32
CA GLU A 26 -15.21 7.27 -4.63
C GLU A 26 -13.74 6.99 -4.98
N ARG A 27 -13.16 5.97 -4.36
CA ARG A 27 -11.77 5.54 -4.60
C ARG A 27 -11.59 4.67 -5.84
N THR A 28 -12.59 3.90 -6.27
CA THR A 28 -12.44 2.89 -7.33
C THR A 28 -13.25 3.15 -8.60
N ALA A 29 -14.26 4.01 -8.53
CA ALA A 29 -15.08 4.43 -9.66
C ALA A 29 -14.63 5.80 -10.23
N PHE A 30 -13.46 6.30 -9.83
CA PHE A 30 -12.97 7.64 -10.17
C PHE A 30 -11.66 7.59 -10.97
N LEU A 31 -11.59 8.29 -12.11
CA LEU A 31 -10.38 8.38 -12.96
C LEU A 31 -9.83 7.00 -13.41
N ASP A 32 -8.51 6.92 -13.58
CA ASP A 32 -7.77 5.79 -14.16
C ASP A 32 -8.03 4.47 -13.45
N ILE A 33 -8.22 4.46 -12.14
CA ILE A 33 -8.41 3.21 -11.38
C ILE A 33 -9.64 2.42 -11.84
N SER A 34 -10.69 3.12 -12.29
CA SER A 34 -11.91 2.51 -12.82
C SER A 34 -11.65 1.83 -14.16
N PHE A 35 -10.80 2.44 -14.99
CA PHE A 35 -10.32 1.87 -16.23
C PHE A 35 -9.45 0.63 -15.96
N HIS A 36 -8.51 0.70 -15.02
CA HIS A 36 -7.71 -0.45 -14.61
C HIS A 36 -8.58 -1.60 -14.10
N LEU A 37 -9.55 -1.30 -13.23
CA LEU A 37 -10.49 -2.31 -12.73
C LEU A 37 -11.28 -2.96 -13.88
N PHE A 38 -11.78 -2.17 -14.82
CA PHE A 38 -12.49 -2.69 -15.99
C PHE A 38 -11.64 -3.67 -16.81
N TYR A 39 -10.40 -3.33 -17.14
CA TYR A 39 -9.51 -4.23 -17.90
C TYR A 39 -9.12 -5.47 -17.10
N ILE A 40 -8.90 -5.35 -15.79
CA ILE A 40 -8.64 -6.50 -14.92
C ILE A 40 -9.80 -7.50 -14.96
N LEU A 41 -11.04 -6.99 -14.86
CA LEU A 41 -12.25 -7.81 -14.87
C LEU A 41 -12.55 -8.39 -16.25
N LYS A 42 -12.33 -7.62 -17.31
CA LYS A 42 -12.59 -8.02 -18.69
C LYS A 42 -11.60 -9.07 -19.18
N ASP A 43 -10.31 -8.81 -18.99
CA ASP A 43 -9.23 -9.62 -19.57
C ASP A 43 -8.77 -10.73 -18.62
N GLY A 44 -9.16 -10.68 -17.34
CA GLY A 44 -8.77 -11.66 -16.33
C GLY A 44 -7.27 -11.66 -16.02
N ASN A 45 -6.59 -10.54 -16.31
CA ASN A 45 -5.15 -10.38 -16.17
C ASN A 45 -4.79 -8.98 -15.63
N PHE A 46 -3.52 -8.75 -15.31
CA PHE A 46 -3.05 -7.45 -14.87
C PHE A 46 -3.23 -6.38 -15.95
N ALA A 47 -3.75 -5.22 -15.56
CA ALA A 47 -3.85 -4.04 -16.41
C ALA A 47 -2.59 -3.16 -16.22
N ILE A 48 -1.43 -3.64 -16.67
CA ILE A 48 -0.19 -2.85 -16.62
C ILE A 48 -0.16 -1.88 -17.80
N GLN A 49 -0.43 -0.61 -17.53
CA GLN A 49 -0.41 0.46 -18.53
C GLN A 49 0.93 1.19 -18.51
N ASN A 50 1.39 1.68 -19.66
CA ASN A 50 2.58 2.54 -19.79
C ASN A 50 3.87 1.99 -19.13
N ASN A 51 4.05 0.66 -19.10
CA ASN A 51 5.19 -0.01 -18.44
C ASN A 51 5.32 0.32 -16.94
N ARG A 52 4.21 0.66 -16.28
CA ARG A 52 4.19 1.00 -14.85
C ARG A 52 4.02 -0.25 -13.98
N PHE A 53 5.10 -1.04 -13.91
CA PHE A 53 5.10 -2.34 -13.23
C PHE A 53 4.80 -2.27 -11.72
N GLY A 54 5.00 -1.11 -11.08
CA GLY A 54 4.69 -0.91 -9.67
C GLY A 54 3.24 -1.23 -9.31
N ALA A 55 2.31 -1.00 -10.24
CA ALA A 55 0.89 -1.29 -10.06
C ALA A 55 0.57 -2.79 -9.87
N PHE A 56 1.51 -3.69 -10.18
CA PHE A 56 1.33 -5.14 -10.01
C PHE A 56 0.87 -5.51 -8.59
N MET A 57 1.51 -4.94 -7.56
CA MET A 57 1.24 -5.30 -6.16
C MET A 57 -0.19 -4.94 -5.73
N THR A 58 -0.70 -3.81 -6.20
CA THR A 58 -2.03 -3.31 -5.83
C THR A 58 -3.14 -3.92 -6.71
N GLN A 59 -2.82 -4.31 -7.94
CA GLN A 59 -3.76 -5.02 -8.83
C GLN A 59 -3.94 -6.50 -8.47
N LEU A 60 -3.07 -7.07 -7.63
CA LEU A 60 -3.20 -8.45 -7.16
C LEU A 60 -4.56 -8.69 -6.46
N PHE A 61 -5.01 -7.72 -5.67
CA PHE A 61 -6.26 -7.81 -4.89
C PHE A 61 -7.51 -7.96 -5.78
N PRO A 62 -7.80 -7.03 -6.72
CA PRO A 62 -8.95 -7.19 -7.60
C PRO A 62 -8.84 -8.39 -8.54
N LEU A 63 -7.63 -8.74 -8.98
CA LEU A 63 -7.41 -9.87 -9.88
C LEU A 63 -7.75 -11.21 -9.21
N ILE A 64 -7.29 -11.42 -7.97
CA ILE A 64 -7.64 -12.63 -7.20
C ILE A 64 -9.14 -12.68 -6.95
N GLY A 65 -9.75 -11.55 -6.54
CA GLY A 65 -11.19 -11.46 -6.32
C GLY A 65 -12.01 -11.80 -7.57
N SER A 66 -11.56 -11.34 -8.73
CA SER A 66 -12.17 -11.66 -10.02
C SER A 66 -12.06 -13.15 -10.35
N LYS A 67 -10.87 -13.75 -10.18
CA LYS A 67 -10.63 -15.17 -10.50
C LYS A 67 -11.45 -16.14 -9.67
N ILE A 68 -11.75 -15.80 -8.41
CA ILE A 68 -12.59 -16.62 -7.54
C ILE A 68 -14.09 -16.29 -7.66
N GLY A 69 -14.47 -15.39 -8.57
CA GLY A 69 -15.87 -15.07 -8.87
C GLY A 69 -16.57 -14.22 -7.81
N LEU A 70 -15.84 -13.35 -7.10
CA LEU A 70 -16.47 -12.44 -6.13
C LEU A 70 -17.39 -11.41 -6.82
N PRO A 71 -18.44 -10.93 -6.14
CA PRO A 71 -19.27 -9.86 -6.66
C PRO A 71 -18.47 -8.55 -6.78
N LEU A 72 -18.86 -7.71 -7.75
CA LEU A 72 -18.15 -6.48 -8.09
C LEU A 72 -17.92 -5.54 -6.89
N ASP A 73 -18.94 -5.36 -6.04
CA ASP A 73 -18.85 -4.56 -4.81
C ASP A 73 -17.69 -5.01 -3.90
N VAL A 74 -17.52 -6.32 -3.73
CA VAL A 74 -16.45 -6.88 -2.90
C VAL A 74 -15.10 -6.70 -3.59
N ILE A 75 -15.02 -6.88 -4.90
CA ILE A 75 -13.77 -6.64 -5.68
C ILE A 75 -13.34 -5.18 -5.55
N MET A 76 -14.27 -4.23 -5.67
CA MET A 76 -13.97 -2.81 -5.53
C MET A 76 -13.48 -2.48 -4.11
N LYS A 77 -14.12 -3.02 -3.07
CA LYS A 77 -13.64 -2.89 -1.68
C LYS A 77 -12.24 -3.47 -1.50
N LEU A 78 -11.99 -4.68 -2.01
CA LEU A 78 -10.66 -5.31 -1.96
C LEU A 78 -9.62 -4.46 -2.68
N TYR A 79 -9.95 -3.88 -3.83
CA TYR A 79 -9.03 -3.03 -4.56
C TYR A 79 -8.70 -1.77 -3.76
N SER A 80 -9.72 -1.08 -3.23
CA SER A 80 -9.58 0.11 -2.39
C SER A 80 -8.72 -0.13 -1.16
N VAL A 81 -9.00 -1.21 -0.41
CA VAL A 81 -8.27 -1.60 0.80
C VAL A 81 -6.87 -2.11 0.49
N GLY A 82 -6.66 -2.74 -0.66
CA GLY A 82 -5.37 -3.26 -1.10
C GLY A 82 -4.25 -2.21 -1.08
N PHE A 83 -4.56 -0.97 -1.45
CA PHE A 83 -3.60 0.15 -1.33
C PHE A 83 -3.23 0.45 0.12
N VAL A 84 -4.19 0.44 1.05
CA VAL A 84 -3.90 0.66 2.48
C VAL A 84 -3.07 -0.49 3.03
N LEU A 85 -3.39 -1.74 2.66
CA LEU A 85 -2.65 -2.93 3.05
C LEU A 85 -1.21 -2.90 2.52
N TYR A 86 -1.00 -2.38 1.31
CA TYR A 86 0.34 -2.18 0.76
C TYR A 86 1.19 -1.28 1.68
N TYR A 87 0.72 -0.07 2.00
CA TYR A 87 1.46 0.84 2.90
C TYR A 87 1.60 0.27 4.32
N PHE A 88 0.57 -0.39 4.84
CA PHE A 88 0.63 -1.01 6.15
C PHE A 88 1.63 -2.17 6.20
N SER A 89 1.74 -2.96 5.14
CA SER A 89 2.74 -4.04 5.06
C SER A 89 4.17 -3.50 5.12
N ILE A 90 4.45 -2.39 4.40
CA ILE A 90 5.74 -1.71 4.45
C ILE A 90 6.00 -1.16 5.86
N PHE A 91 5.00 -0.55 6.50
CA PHE A 91 5.10 -0.08 7.88
C PHE A 91 5.45 -1.22 8.84
N LEU A 92 4.83 -2.40 8.70
CA LEU A 92 5.16 -3.58 9.51
C LEU A 92 6.59 -4.06 9.26
N ILE A 93 7.06 -4.09 8.00
CA ILE A 93 8.44 -4.45 7.66
C ILE A 93 9.42 -3.51 8.36
N ILE A 94 9.24 -2.20 8.22
CA ILE A 94 10.14 -1.19 8.81
C ILE A 94 10.14 -1.28 10.35
N THR A 95 8.97 -1.41 10.96
CA THR A 95 8.84 -1.29 12.42
C THR A 95 9.08 -2.60 13.17
N LYS A 96 8.61 -3.75 12.66
CA LYS A 96 8.78 -5.06 13.33
C LYS A 96 10.03 -5.79 12.89
N PHE A 97 10.33 -5.81 11.59
CA PHE A 97 11.44 -6.60 11.07
C PHE A 97 12.75 -5.81 11.14
N LEU A 98 12.80 -4.61 10.55
CA LEU A 98 14.00 -3.76 10.55
C LEU A 98 14.22 -3.01 11.87
N LYS A 99 13.14 -2.85 12.67
CA LYS A 99 13.12 -2.17 13.98
C LYS A 99 13.57 -0.70 13.94
N VAL A 100 13.46 -0.04 12.77
CA VAL A 100 13.89 1.35 12.58
C VAL A 100 12.69 2.30 12.68
N GLN A 101 12.45 2.82 13.88
CA GLN A 101 11.24 3.59 14.22
C GLN A 101 11.10 4.89 13.42
N LYS A 102 12.21 5.58 13.18
CA LYS A 102 12.23 6.89 12.50
C LYS A 102 11.55 6.81 11.13
N PHE A 103 11.87 5.79 10.33
CA PHE A 103 11.26 5.60 9.02
C PHE A 103 9.81 5.12 9.08
N GLY A 104 9.43 4.39 10.14
CA GLY A 104 8.02 4.04 10.38
C GLY A 104 7.15 5.26 10.62
N ILE A 105 7.66 6.25 11.37
CA ILE A 105 6.99 7.54 11.59
C ILE A 105 6.92 8.34 10.29
N VAL A 106 8.02 8.40 9.53
CA VAL A 106 8.05 9.09 8.22
C VAL A 106 6.98 8.52 7.29
N LEU A 107 6.86 7.18 7.21
CA LEU A 107 5.84 6.55 6.38
C LEU A 107 4.42 6.86 6.87
N LEU A 108 4.19 6.92 8.18
CA LEU A 108 2.89 7.28 8.75
C LEU A 108 2.51 8.71 8.41
N LEU A 109 3.43 9.66 8.58
CA LEU A 109 3.21 11.07 8.24
C LEU A 109 3.02 11.24 6.74
N PHE A 110 3.74 10.47 5.93
CA PHE A 110 3.54 10.44 4.49
C PHE A 110 2.11 10.02 4.15
N SER A 111 1.66 8.87 4.65
CA SER A 111 0.32 8.31 4.40
C SER A 111 -0.85 9.15 4.91
N THR A 112 -0.62 10.12 5.81
CA THR A 112 -1.70 10.90 6.45
C THR A 112 -1.63 12.41 6.22
N LEU A 113 -0.45 13.03 6.34
CA LEU A 113 -0.30 14.49 6.28
C LEU A 113 0.21 14.98 4.93
N ILE A 114 1.16 14.27 4.31
CA ILE A 114 1.83 14.74 3.09
C ILE A 114 0.97 14.46 1.87
N VAL A 115 0.39 13.26 1.78
CA VAL A 115 -0.40 12.84 0.62
C VAL A 115 -1.88 12.61 0.95
N ALA A 116 -2.42 13.39 1.89
CA ALA A 116 -3.81 13.29 2.35
C ALA A 116 -4.81 13.33 1.19
N ASP A 117 -4.66 14.27 0.27
CA ASP A 117 -5.56 14.44 -0.88
C ASP A 117 -5.48 13.27 -1.87
N THR A 118 -4.36 12.54 -1.89
CA THR A 118 -4.20 11.36 -2.74
C THR A 118 -4.92 10.12 -2.21
N PHE A 119 -5.58 10.22 -1.05
CA PHE A 119 -6.41 9.14 -0.51
C PHE A 119 -7.50 8.70 -1.50
N TYR A 120 -8.01 9.61 -2.34
CA TYR A 120 -8.97 9.29 -3.41
C TYR A 120 -8.30 8.94 -4.75
N TRP A 121 -7.03 9.32 -4.93
CA TRP A 121 -6.25 9.07 -6.14
C TRP A 121 -5.22 7.94 -5.91
N ILE A 122 -5.75 6.72 -5.73
CA ILE A 122 -4.98 5.58 -5.23
C ILE A 122 -4.00 4.96 -6.24
N GLN A 123 -4.29 5.07 -7.54
CA GLN A 123 -3.52 4.45 -8.64
C GLN A 123 -2.04 4.85 -8.67
N SER A 124 -1.71 6.06 -8.23
CA SER A 124 -0.42 6.70 -8.51
C SER A 124 0.77 5.84 -8.06
N GLU A 125 1.71 5.60 -8.98
CA GLU A 125 2.91 4.82 -8.71
C GLU A 125 3.97 5.63 -7.96
N LEU A 126 3.90 6.97 -8.00
CA LEU A 126 4.83 7.84 -7.31
C LEU A 126 4.74 7.67 -5.78
N PRO A 127 3.55 7.76 -5.12
CA PRO A 127 3.41 7.45 -3.70
C PRO A 127 3.86 6.04 -3.31
N GLN A 128 3.60 5.04 -4.16
CA GLN A 128 4.07 3.67 -3.94
C GLN A 128 5.60 3.60 -4.00
N GLY A 129 6.21 4.27 -4.98
CA GLY A 129 7.66 4.39 -5.12
C GLY A 129 8.31 5.11 -3.95
N ILE A 130 7.68 6.17 -3.42
CA ILE A 130 8.16 6.87 -2.21
C ILE A 130 8.10 5.95 -0.99
N ALA A 131 7.02 5.19 -0.80
CA ALA A 131 6.96 4.22 0.30
C ALA A 131 8.04 3.13 0.18
N PHE A 132 8.30 2.67 -1.04
CA PHE A 132 9.41 1.74 -1.30
C PHE A 132 10.78 2.37 -1.04
N MET A 133 10.98 3.63 -1.41
CA MET A 133 12.20 4.38 -1.11
C MET A 133 12.43 4.54 0.40
N ILE A 134 11.36 4.81 1.17
CA ILE A 134 11.44 4.84 2.64
C ILE A 134 11.86 3.48 3.19
N LEU A 135 11.31 2.38 2.67
CA LEU A 135 11.70 1.02 3.05
C LEU A 135 13.17 0.75 2.71
N TYR A 136 13.62 1.17 1.53
CA TYR A 136 15.00 1.01 1.09
C TYR A 136 15.98 1.72 2.03
N PHE A 137 15.73 3.00 2.36
CA PHE A 137 16.57 3.73 3.32
C PHE A 137 16.51 3.14 4.72
N ALA A 138 15.33 2.66 5.17
CA ALA A 138 15.21 1.96 6.44
C ALA A 138 16.07 0.69 6.47
N THR A 139 16.18 -0.01 5.34
CA THR A 139 16.97 -1.24 5.20
C THR A 139 18.46 -0.93 5.29
N ILE A 140 18.96 0.06 4.53
CA ILE A 140 20.35 0.52 4.61
C ILE A 140 20.71 0.94 6.03
N TYR A 141 19.86 1.75 6.67
CA TYR A 141 20.08 2.19 8.04
C TYR A 141 20.10 1.02 9.03
N SER A 142 19.24 0.02 8.84
CA SER A 142 19.21 -1.16 9.69
C SER A 142 20.49 -2.00 9.53
N MET A 143 21.02 -2.13 8.31
CA MET A 143 22.25 -2.86 8.01
C MET A 143 23.49 -2.24 8.68
N ASP A 144 23.61 -0.91 8.63
CA ASP A 144 24.71 -0.20 9.29
C ASP A 144 24.73 -0.46 10.82
N ASN A 145 23.55 -0.65 11.40
CA ASN A 145 23.37 -0.90 12.83
C ASN A 145 23.27 -2.41 13.20
N ASN A 146 23.32 -3.33 12.23
CA ASN A 146 23.06 -4.75 12.49
C ASN A 146 23.85 -5.70 11.57
N GLU A 147 24.91 -6.31 12.10
CA GLU A 147 25.80 -7.22 11.36
C GLU A 147 25.10 -8.43 10.72
N LYS A 148 24.00 -8.94 11.30
CA LYS A 148 23.29 -10.11 10.74
C LYS A 148 22.60 -9.81 9.40
N LEU A 149 22.12 -8.58 9.22
CA LEU A 149 21.47 -8.14 7.98
C LEU A 149 22.50 -7.84 6.88
N LYS A 150 23.74 -7.52 7.26
CA LYS A 150 24.84 -7.23 6.35
C LYS A 150 25.28 -8.46 5.53
N ASN A 151 25.08 -9.67 6.05
CA ASN A 151 25.49 -10.93 5.40
C ASN A 151 24.47 -11.52 4.42
N TRP A 152 23.31 -10.87 4.21
CA TRP A 152 22.22 -11.37 3.36
C TRP A 152 22.19 -10.74 1.96
N LEU A 153 23.07 -9.76 1.69
CA LEU A 153 23.30 -9.14 0.39
C LEU A 153 24.74 -9.42 -0.05
#